data_AF-A0A389MEW7-F1
#
_entry.id   AF-A0A389MEW7-F1
#
_cell.length_a   1.000
_cell.length_b   1.000
_cell.length_c   1.000
_cell.angle_alpha   90.00
_cell.angle_beta   90.00
_cell.angle_gamma   90.00
#
_symmetry.space_group_name_H-M   'P 1'
#
loop_
_entity.id
_entity.type
_entity.pdbx_description
1 polymer ?
#
loop_
_entity_poly.entity_id
_entity_poly.type
_entity_poly.pdbx_seq_one_letter_code
_entity_poly.pdbx_strand_id
1 'polypeptide(L)'
;MTTLYTPFIDVTVNALWSDWQNYPNGRPNPLYSQQATSWGVDGLVLGFLTLSPSNQACWAASDAMPLAWALPLANDLNAANRQVIVSFGGASNADISTKFTVDQLVQTYTNVVQSFKAKALDFDLENG
;
A
#
# COMPACT_ATOMS: atom_id res chain seq x y z
N MET A 1 -11.05 -23.75 14.06
CA MET A 1 -10.08 -22.75 13.57
C MET A 1 -10.41 -22.50 12.12
N THR A 2 -10.54 -21.24 11.72
CA THR A 2 -10.69 -20.85 10.31
C THR A 2 -9.32 -20.48 9.79
N THR A 3 -8.89 -21.08 8.68
CA THR A 3 -7.65 -20.69 7.99
C THR A 3 -7.91 -19.37 7.26
N LEU A 4 -7.05 -18.38 7.48
CA LEU A 4 -7.14 -17.08 6.81
C LEU A 4 -6.07 -16.98 5.72
N TYR A 5 -6.42 -16.39 4.59
CA TYR A 5 -5.55 -16.13 3.44
C TYR A 5 -5.47 -14.63 3.19
N THR A 6 -4.27 -14.05 3.27
CA THR A 6 -4.05 -12.62 2.97
C THR A 6 -2.85 -12.51 2.00
N PRO A 7 -3.07 -12.68 0.69
CA PRO A 7 -2.00 -12.62 -0.29
C PRO A 7 -1.28 -11.27 -0.30
N PHE A 8 0.02 -11.30 -0.59
CA PHE A 8 0.81 -10.11 -0.86
C PHE A 8 0.63 -9.66 -2.31
N ILE A 9 0.54 -8.35 -2.52
CA ILE A 9 0.54 -7.73 -3.84
C ILE A 9 1.46 -6.51 -3.88
N ASP A 10 2.28 -6.43 -4.92
CA ASP A 10 2.90 -5.16 -5.32
C ASP A 10 1.85 -4.33 -6.07
N VAL A 11 1.43 -3.22 -5.47
CA VAL A 11 0.33 -2.39 -6.01
C VAL A 11 0.69 -1.65 -7.30
N THR A 12 1.98 -1.61 -7.65
CA THR A 12 2.49 -0.98 -8.88
C THR A 12 2.55 -1.94 -10.05
N VAL A 13 2.59 -3.25 -9.79
CA VAL A 13 2.47 -4.28 -10.82
C VAL A 13 1.06 -4.22 -11.41
N ASN A 14 0.95 -4.31 -12.74
CA ASN A 14 -0.32 -4.28 -13.48
C ASN A 14 -1.21 -3.05 -13.18
N ALA A 15 -0.63 -1.94 -12.68
CA ALA A 15 -1.36 -0.72 -12.40
C ALA A 15 -2.07 -0.16 -13.64
N LEU A 16 -3.22 0.47 -13.42
CA LEU A 16 -4.07 1.00 -14.49
C LEU A 16 -3.68 2.44 -14.82
N TRP A 17 -2.61 2.60 -15.60
CA TRP A 17 -2.11 3.92 -16.02
C TRP A 17 -3.05 4.67 -16.97
N SER A 18 -3.92 3.95 -17.68
CA SER A 18 -4.87 4.54 -18.61
C SER A 18 -6.03 5.28 -17.94
N ASP A 19 -6.21 5.13 -16.63
CA ASP A 19 -7.26 5.80 -15.83
C ASP A 19 -6.85 7.21 -15.37
N TRP A 20 -5.99 7.88 -16.15
CA TRP A 20 -5.37 9.15 -15.77
C TRP A 20 -6.37 10.31 -15.66
N GLN A 21 -7.51 10.23 -16.34
CA GLN A 21 -8.55 11.26 -16.27
C GLN A 21 -9.18 11.34 -14.87
N ASN A 22 -9.22 10.22 -14.15
CA ASN A 22 -9.75 10.14 -12.78
C ASN A 22 -8.63 10.13 -11.73
N TYR A 23 -7.49 9.53 -12.07
CA TYR A 23 -6.32 9.39 -11.21
C TYR A 23 -5.07 9.84 -11.98
N PRO A 24 -4.65 11.11 -11.89
CA PRO A 24 -3.63 11.70 -12.77
C PRO A 24 -2.33 10.90 -12.93
N ASN A 25 -1.94 10.13 -11.91
CA ASN A 25 -0.75 9.28 -11.92
C ASN A 25 -1.09 7.78 -12.04
N GLY A 26 -2.20 7.44 -12.69
CA GLY A 26 -2.78 6.10 -12.66
C GLY A 26 -3.23 5.70 -11.25
N ARG A 27 -3.52 4.41 -11.07
CA ARG A 27 -3.86 3.81 -9.78
C ARG A 27 -3.55 2.31 -9.77
N PRO A 28 -3.50 1.66 -8.59
CA PRO A 28 -3.49 0.21 -8.54
C PRO A 28 -4.70 -0.38 -9.26
N ASN A 29 -4.52 -1.57 -9.84
CA ASN A 29 -5.58 -2.20 -10.61
C ASN A 29 -6.75 -2.61 -9.70
N PRO A 30 -7.99 -2.15 -9.96
CA PRO A 30 -9.15 -2.58 -9.17
C PRO A 30 -9.40 -4.09 -9.26
N LEU A 31 -8.88 -4.77 -10.28
CA LEU A 31 -8.92 -6.23 -10.42
C LEU A 31 -8.47 -6.94 -9.14
N TYR A 32 -7.49 -6.39 -8.41
CA TYR A 32 -7.00 -7.02 -7.17
C TYR A 32 -8.08 -7.12 -6.09
N SER A 33 -8.88 -6.06 -5.88
CA SER A 33 -10.00 -6.11 -4.92
C SER A 33 -11.12 -7.04 -5.40
N GLN A 34 -11.39 -7.07 -6.71
CA GLN A 34 -12.39 -7.92 -7.33
C GLN A 34 -12.01 -9.41 -7.17
N GLN A 35 -10.74 -9.75 -7.41
CA GLN A 35 -10.21 -11.10 -7.22
C GLN A 35 -10.16 -11.48 -5.76
N ALA A 36 -9.73 -10.59 -4.86
CA ALA A 36 -9.77 -10.87 -3.43
C ALA A 36 -11.19 -11.24 -2.96
N THR A 37 -12.19 -10.52 -3.48
CA THR A 37 -13.60 -10.81 -3.21
C THR A 37 -14.03 -12.14 -3.82
N SER A 38 -13.74 -12.36 -5.10
CA SER A 38 -14.12 -13.56 -5.86
C SER A 38 -13.49 -14.84 -5.33
N TRP A 39 -12.25 -14.78 -4.87
CA TRP A 39 -11.52 -15.94 -4.34
C TRP A 39 -11.78 -16.17 -2.86
N GLY A 40 -12.51 -15.27 -2.21
CA GLY A 40 -12.88 -15.40 -0.80
C GLY A 40 -11.70 -15.30 0.15
N VAL A 41 -10.61 -14.63 -0.24
CA VAL A 41 -9.48 -14.35 0.66
C VAL A 41 -9.89 -13.28 1.68
N ASP A 42 -9.19 -13.21 2.80
CA ASP A 42 -9.55 -12.35 3.92
C ASP A 42 -9.16 -10.90 3.69
N GLY A 43 -8.15 -10.66 2.87
CA GLY A 43 -7.61 -9.34 2.59
C GLY A 43 -6.41 -9.40 1.68
N LEU A 44 -5.70 -8.27 1.58
CA LEU A 44 -4.44 -8.16 0.85
C LEU A 44 -3.38 -7.43 1.68
N VAL A 45 -2.12 -7.82 1.52
CA VAL A 45 -0.96 -7.04 1.93
C VAL A 45 -0.52 -6.20 0.73
N LEU A 46 -0.57 -4.87 0.88
CA LEU A 46 -0.25 -3.90 -0.15
C LEU A 46 1.21 -3.45 0.02
N GLY A 47 2.08 -3.85 -0.91
CA GLY A 47 3.48 -3.44 -0.93
C GLY A 47 3.83 -2.55 -2.12
N PHE A 48 4.83 -1.66 -2.05
CA PHE A 48 5.58 -1.27 -0.85
C PHE A 48 5.58 0.25 -0.67
N LEU A 49 5.43 0.69 0.58
CA LEU A 49 5.73 2.07 0.98
C LEU A 49 7.21 2.23 1.31
N THR A 50 7.82 3.23 0.68
CA THR A 50 9.27 3.47 0.62
C THR A 50 9.55 4.98 0.62
N LEU A 51 10.83 5.35 0.67
CA LEU A 51 11.27 6.74 0.62
C LEU A 51 11.37 7.25 -0.83
N SER A 52 10.77 8.40 -1.10
CA SER A 52 10.88 9.08 -2.39
C SER A 52 12.16 9.92 -2.51
N PRO A 53 12.56 10.34 -3.74
CA PRO A 53 13.65 11.29 -3.96
C PRO A 53 13.48 12.62 -3.22
N SER A 54 12.23 13.06 -3.03
CA SER A 54 11.90 14.26 -2.26
C SER A 54 11.78 14.02 -0.75
N ASN A 55 12.26 12.87 -0.25
CA ASN A 55 12.18 12.44 1.14
C ASN A 55 10.75 12.38 1.68
N GLN A 56 9.83 11.81 0.91
CA GLN A 56 8.44 11.59 1.32
C GLN A 56 8.11 10.09 1.35
N ALA A 57 7.11 9.69 2.14
CA ALA A 57 6.57 8.34 2.09
C ALA A 57 5.75 8.16 0.81
N CYS A 58 6.09 7.16 -0.01
CA CYS A 58 5.49 6.95 -1.32
C CYS A 58 5.51 5.46 -1.71
N TRP A 59 4.75 5.11 -2.74
CA TRP A 59 4.79 3.80 -3.37
C TRP A 59 5.92 3.77 -4.42
N ALA A 60 6.66 2.66 -4.48
CA ALA A 60 7.73 2.40 -5.46
C ALA A 60 8.77 3.54 -5.60
N ALA A 61 9.14 4.18 -4.50
CA ALA A 61 10.11 5.29 -4.45
C ALA A 61 9.81 6.43 -5.44
N SER A 62 8.53 6.71 -5.71
CA SER A 62 8.12 7.73 -6.69
C SER A 62 7.28 8.85 -6.05
N ASP A 63 7.73 10.10 -6.22
CA ASP A 63 6.95 11.29 -5.83
C ASP A 63 5.59 11.37 -6.55
N ALA A 64 5.45 10.73 -7.71
CA ALA A 64 4.19 10.65 -8.44
C ALA A 64 3.18 9.67 -7.81
N MET A 65 3.63 8.78 -6.93
CA MET A 65 2.79 7.80 -6.24
C MET A 65 2.84 8.05 -4.73
N PRO A 66 2.33 9.20 -4.25
CA PRO A 66 2.29 9.48 -2.81
C PRO A 66 1.42 8.46 -2.10
N LEU A 67 1.43 8.46 -0.77
CA LEU A 67 0.62 7.55 0.04
C LEU A 67 -0.83 7.41 -0.47
N ALA A 68 -1.49 8.52 -0.82
CA ALA A 68 -2.87 8.54 -1.32
C ALA A 68 -3.11 7.77 -2.63
N TRP A 69 -2.07 7.48 -3.40
CA TRP A 69 -2.16 6.82 -4.72
C TRP A 69 -2.82 5.44 -4.65
N ALA A 70 -2.56 4.66 -3.59
CA ALA A 70 -3.17 3.35 -3.40
C ALA A 70 -4.48 3.34 -2.60
N LEU A 71 -4.96 4.50 -2.13
CA LEU A 71 -6.23 4.60 -1.40
C LEU A 71 -7.44 4.03 -2.16
N PRO A 72 -7.58 4.19 -3.50
CA PRO A 72 -8.71 3.62 -4.22
C PRO A 72 -8.82 2.11 -4.01
N LEU A 73 -7.71 1.38 -4.08
CA LEU A 73 -7.70 -0.07 -3.87
C LEU A 73 -8.04 -0.45 -2.42
N ALA A 74 -7.50 0.30 -1.45
CA ALA A 74 -7.83 0.09 -0.04
C ALA A 74 -9.33 0.34 0.22
N ASN A 75 -9.91 1.36 -0.40
CA ASN A 75 -11.33 1.67 -0.29
C ASN A 75 -12.19 0.55 -0.86
N ASP A 76 -11.83 0.01 -2.03
CA ASP A 76 -12.54 -1.13 -2.65
C ASP A 76 -12.51 -2.38 -1.74
N LEU A 77 -11.35 -2.70 -1.16
CA LEU A 77 -11.20 -3.82 -0.21
C LEU A 77 -12.06 -3.61 1.04
N ASN A 78 -11.98 -2.43 1.66
CA ASN A 78 -12.76 -2.10 2.85
C ASN A 78 -14.28 -2.14 2.56
N ALA A 79 -14.72 -1.64 1.41
CA ALA A 79 -16.13 -1.70 0.99
C ALA A 79 -16.62 -3.14 0.80
N ALA A 80 -15.74 -4.06 0.39
CA ALA A 80 -16.00 -5.48 0.28
C ALA A 80 -15.76 -6.26 1.61
N ASN A 81 -15.56 -5.56 2.73
CA ASN A 81 -15.23 -6.14 4.04
C ASN A 81 -13.99 -7.07 4.00
N ARG A 82 -13.00 -6.70 3.18
CA ARG A 82 -11.69 -7.36 3.08
C ARG A 82 -10.66 -6.54 3.84
N GLN A 83 -9.73 -7.23 4.50
CA GLN A 83 -8.67 -6.60 5.28
C GLN A 83 -7.64 -5.93 4.38
N VAL A 84 -7.13 -4.80 4.83
CA VAL A 84 -5.99 -4.11 4.23
C VAL A 84 -4.83 -4.18 5.20
N ILE A 85 -3.70 -4.71 4.75
CA ILE A 85 -2.40 -4.61 5.42
C ILE A 85 -1.50 -3.79 4.51
N VAL A 86 -0.69 -2.89 5.05
CA VAL A 86 0.24 -2.08 4.26
C VAL A 86 1.66 -2.43 4.66
N SER A 87 2.48 -2.78 3.67
CA SER A 87 3.88 -3.17 3.84
C SER A 87 4.82 -2.00 3.57
N PHE A 88 5.77 -1.80 4.49
CA PHE A 88 6.87 -0.84 4.38
C PHE A 88 8.18 -1.56 4.03
N GLY A 89 9.02 -0.93 3.22
CA GLY A 89 10.34 -1.45 2.83
C GLY A 89 10.36 -2.14 1.46
N GLY A 90 10.80 -3.40 1.44
CA GLY A 90 11.06 -4.20 0.25
C GLY A 90 12.50 -4.09 -0.29
N ALA A 91 12.88 -5.08 -1.09
CA ALA A 91 14.25 -5.32 -1.53
C ALA A 91 14.90 -4.23 -2.41
N SER A 92 14.15 -3.31 -3.03
CA SER A 92 14.71 -2.43 -4.08
C SER A 92 14.96 -0.98 -3.68
N ASN A 93 14.26 -0.47 -2.67
CA ASN A 93 14.25 0.97 -2.36
C ASN A 93 14.51 1.21 -0.87
N ALA A 94 15.04 2.40 -0.55
CA ALA A 94 15.26 2.79 0.83
C ALA A 94 13.93 2.92 1.59
N ASP A 95 13.88 2.37 2.81
CA ASP A 95 12.74 2.57 3.70
C ASP A 95 12.71 3.99 4.26
N ILE A 96 11.53 4.46 4.66
CA ILE A 96 11.36 5.79 5.26
C ILE A 96 12.14 5.95 6.58
N SER A 97 12.42 4.87 7.32
CA SER A 97 13.21 4.90 8.57
C SER A 97 14.67 5.30 8.37
N THR A 98 15.19 5.20 7.14
CA THR A 98 16.55 5.68 6.81
C THR A 98 16.66 7.21 6.89
N LYS A 99 15.52 7.92 6.86
CA LYS A 99 15.45 9.38 6.77
C LYS A 99 14.58 10.03 7.84
N PHE A 100 13.45 9.42 8.17
CA PHE A 100 12.45 10.02 9.04
C PHE A 100 12.87 9.92 10.52
N THR A 101 12.53 10.94 11.30
CA THR A 101 12.60 10.86 12.76
C THR A 101 11.56 9.88 13.30
N VAL A 102 11.70 9.45 14.56
CA VAL A 102 10.70 8.59 15.22
C VAL A 102 9.30 9.21 15.16
N ASP A 103 9.18 10.52 15.40
CA ASP A 103 7.88 11.21 15.35
C ASP A 103 7.28 11.20 13.93
N GLN A 104 8.11 11.41 12.90
CA GLN A 104 7.68 11.33 11.50
C GLN A 104 7.25 9.92 11.11
N LEU A 105 7.94 8.89 11.60
CA LEU A 105 7.56 7.49 11.41
C LEU A 105 6.22 7.19 12.08
N VAL A 106 6.06 7.54 13.37
CA VAL A 106 4.80 7.35 14.11
C VAL A 106 3.64 8.07 13.42
N GLN A 107 3.86 9.31 12.96
CA GLN A 107 2.85 10.06 12.22
C GLN A 107 2.48 9.39 10.90
N THR A 108 3.47 8.91 10.16
CA THR A 108 3.26 8.22 8.88
C THR A 108 2.49 6.93 9.08
N TYR A 109 2.91 6.07 10.01
CA TYR A 109 2.22 4.82 10.35
C TYR A 109 0.78 5.07 10.80
N THR A 110 0.57 6.07 11.66
CA THR A 110 -0.77 6.45 12.12
C THR A 110 -1.64 6.92 10.95
N ASN A 111 -1.10 7.73 10.05
CA ASN A 111 -1.81 8.18 8.85
C ASN A 111 -2.18 7.00 7.93
N VAL A 112 -1.28 6.03 7.74
CA VAL A 112 -1.59 4.80 6.99
C VAL A 112 -2.74 4.04 7.65
N VAL A 113 -2.64 3.76 8.95
CA VAL A 113 -3.70 3.05 9.70
C VAL A 113 -5.04 3.74 9.56
N GLN A 114 -5.08 5.07 9.70
CA GLN A 114 -6.32 5.84 9.63
C GLN A 114 -6.89 5.94 8.20
N SER A 115 -6.05 6.32 7.23
CA SER A 115 -6.50 6.59 5.86
C SER A 115 -6.85 5.32 5.10
N PHE A 116 -6.09 4.24 5.29
CA PHE A 116 -6.35 2.95 4.63
C PHE A 116 -7.32 2.07 5.42
N LYS A 117 -7.69 2.48 6.63
CA LYS A 117 -8.34 1.61 7.63
C LYS A 117 -7.57 0.29 7.79
N ALA A 118 -6.24 0.38 7.76
CA ALA A 118 -5.38 -0.80 7.73
C ALA A 118 -5.55 -1.60 9.02
N LYS A 119 -5.73 -2.91 8.88
CA LYS A 119 -5.90 -3.84 10.00
C LYS A 119 -4.56 -4.10 10.71
N ALA A 120 -3.48 -4.09 9.95
CA ALA A 120 -2.11 -4.25 10.40
C ALA A 120 -1.16 -3.49 9.49
N LEU A 121 0.05 -3.26 9.99
CA LEU A 121 1.19 -2.83 9.20
C LEU A 121 2.15 -4.02 9.10
N ASP A 122 2.78 -4.16 7.94
CA ASP A 122 3.82 -5.13 7.67
C ASP A 122 5.15 -4.39 7.47
N PHE A 123 6.24 -4.93 8.01
CA PHE A 123 7.55 -4.29 8.03
C PHE A 123 8.57 -5.22 7.38
N ASP A 124 8.59 -5.19 6.04
CA ASP A 124 9.51 -5.97 5.21
C ASP A 124 10.80 -5.16 4.98
N LEU A 125 11.50 -4.85 6.07
CA LEU A 125 12.64 -3.95 6.06
C LEU A 125 13.92 -4.71 5.66
N GLU A 126 14.26 -4.65 4.38
CA GLU A 126 15.39 -5.40 3.83
C GLU A 126 16.63 -4.52 3.61
N ASN A 127 16.46 -3.20 3.56
CA ASN A 127 17.52 -2.27 3.17
C ASN A 127 17.54 -1.03 4.08
N GLY A 128 18.75 -0.55 4.37
CA GLY A 128 19.04 0.66 5.15
C GLY A 128 19.92 1.63 4.37
#